data_AF-A0A6A6DLJ9-F1
#
_entry.id   AF-A0A6A6DLJ9-F1
#
_cell.length_a   1.000
_cell.length_b   1.000
_cell.length_c   1.000
_cell.angle_alpha   90.00
_cell.angle_beta   90.00
_cell.angle_gamma   90.00
#
_symmetry.space_group_name_H-M   'P 1'
#
loop_
_entity.id
_entity.type
_entity.pdbx_description
1 polymer ?
#
loop_
_entity_poly.entity_id
_entity_poly.type
_entity_poly.pdbx_seq_one_letter_code
_entity_poly.pdbx_strand_id
1 'polypeptide(L)'
;RNITSAWAACGLFPFNPDRVLRKTPKPPAQSTVLSADEIKVGSCQEDELPQTPVTPESAEAFMSLHNLIKQDTYTLNETSIPRLQRRVQKLANAGQRSLAYCALLDDRNQFLTKINNEAKVRRSTKSVVLGKAKVMSFEDIEEARIKRAAKDATKGTGKRGRKRKSAVQEADEPEPEQEVAQTIEAPEPWRAPVARMY
;
A
#
# COMPACT_ATOMS: atom_id res chain seq x y z
N ARG A 1 24.28 -21.93 8.20
CA ARG A 1 25.23 -21.17 7.36
C ARG A 1 25.12 -19.70 7.77
N ASN A 2 26.21 -19.06 8.22
CA ASN A 2 26.19 -17.70 8.77
C ASN A 2 26.08 -16.67 7.63
N ILE A 3 25.10 -15.77 7.67
CA ILE A 3 24.81 -14.79 6.60
C ILE A 3 26.02 -13.89 6.34
N THR A 4 26.82 -13.59 7.37
CA THR A 4 28.03 -12.77 7.24
C THR A 4 29.09 -13.40 6.34
N SER A 5 29.21 -14.74 6.35
CA SER A 5 30.18 -15.46 5.51
C SER A 5 29.80 -15.44 4.02
N ALA A 6 28.50 -15.39 3.71
CA ALA A 6 28.01 -15.29 2.35
C ALA A 6 28.26 -13.89 1.76
N TRP A 7 28.12 -12.83 2.57
CA TRP A 7 28.38 -11.45 2.13
C TRP A 7 29.87 -11.19 1.91
N ALA A 8 30.73 -11.72 2.79
CA ALA A 8 32.18 -11.59 2.64
C ALA A 8 32.70 -12.26 1.36
N ALA A 9 32.13 -13.38 0.94
CA ALA A 9 32.47 -14.05 -0.33
C ALA A 9 32.18 -13.17 -1.56
N CYS A 10 31.21 -12.26 -1.47
CA CYS A 10 30.87 -11.28 -2.50
C CYS A 10 31.57 -9.92 -2.29
N GLY A 11 32.53 -9.83 -1.36
CA GLY A 11 33.26 -8.58 -1.06
C GLY A 11 32.45 -7.53 -0.30
N LEU A 12 31.26 -7.87 0.19
CA LEU A 12 30.41 -6.99 0.99
C LEU A 12 30.75 -7.16 2.47
N PHE A 13 31.35 -6.13 3.05
CA PHE A 13 31.68 -6.07 4.46
C PHE A 13 30.70 -5.16 5.20
N PRO A 14 30.35 -5.47 6.46
CA PRO A 14 29.65 -4.54 7.33
C PRO A 14 30.37 -3.18 7.37
N PHE A 15 29.59 -2.11 7.47
CA PHE A 15 30.11 -0.75 7.50
C PHE A 15 31.17 -0.59 8.60
N ASN A 16 32.36 -0.11 8.23
CA ASN A 16 33.47 0.16 9.14
C ASN A 16 33.87 1.64 9.04
N PRO A 17 33.52 2.49 10.04
CA PRO A 17 33.76 3.92 9.99
C PRO A 17 35.26 4.26 9.99
N ASP A 18 36.11 3.45 10.62
CA ASP A 18 37.55 3.72 10.70
C ASP A 18 38.23 3.67 9.32
N ARG A 19 37.75 2.81 8.41
CA ARG A 19 38.26 2.78 7.02
C ARG A 19 37.89 4.04 6.24
N VAL A 20 36.74 4.62 6.54
CA VAL A 20 36.24 5.85 5.90
C VAL A 20 37.06 7.05 6.40
N LEU A 21 37.25 7.14 7.73
CA LEU A 21 37.98 8.24 8.36
C LEU A 21 39.48 8.24 8.06
N ARG A 22 40.08 7.10 7.67
CA ARG A 22 41.48 7.05 7.19
C ARG A 22 41.70 7.77 5.87
N LYS A 23 40.68 7.86 5.00
CA LYS A 23 40.78 8.51 3.68
C LYS A 23 40.45 9.99 3.72
N THR A 24 39.84 10.46 4.80
CA THR A 24 39.57 11.88 4.99
C THR A 24 40.81 12.58 5.55
N PRO A 25 41.26 13.69 4.94
CA PRO A 25 42.35 14.49 5.52
C PRO A 25 41.91 15.00 6.89
N LYS A 26 42.80 14.84 7.87
CA LYS A 26 42.56 15.29 9.25
C LYS A 26 42.44 16.83 9.23
N PRO A 27 41.37 17.43 9.79
CA PRO A 27 41.29 18.88 9.86
C PRO A 27 42.49 19.40 10.68
N PRO A 28 43.16 20.49 10.24
CA PRO A 28 44.29 21.05 10.96
C PRO A 28 43.86 21.43 12.38
N ALA A 29 44.70 21.04 13.34
CA ALA A 29 44.46 21.25 14.75
C ALA A 29 44.37 22.76 15.07
N GLN A 30 43.26 23.13 15.69
CA GLN A 30 43.10 24.27 16.61
C GLN A 30 43.66 25.61 16.12
N SER A 31 42.76 26.43 15.58
CA SER A 31 42.93 27.88 15.51
C SER A 31 43.19 28.42 16.92
N THR A 32 44.44 28.77 17.22
CA THR A 32 44.78 29.65 18.33
C THR A 32 44.22 31.03 17.99
N VAL A 33 43.02 31.31 18.49
CA VAL A 33 42.43 32.65 18.44
C VAL A 33 43.24 33.53 19.39
N LEU A 34 43.98 34.50 18.83
CA LEU A 34 44.55 35.59 19.61
C LEU A 34 43.41 36.46 20.14
N SER A 35 43.37 36.58 21.47
CA SER A 35 42.51 37.49 22.22
C SER A 35 42.85 38.94 21.85
N ALA A 36 41.84 39.69 21.40
CA ALA A 36 41.88 41.14 21.27
C ALA A 36 40.53 41.73 21.72
N ASP A 37 40.63 42.50 22.80
CA ASP A 37 39.78 43.59 23.30
C ASP A 37 38.29 43.35 23.62
N GLU A 38 38.00 43.52 24.91
CA GLU A 38 36.68 43.70 25.51
C GLU A 38 35.92 44.86 24.83
N ILE A 39 35.07 44.53 23.87
CA ILE A 39 33.96 45.39 23.50
C ILE A 39 32.77 44.98 24.37
N LYS A 40 32.30 45.93 25.19
CA LYS A 40 31.13 45.81 26.06
C LYS A 40 29.88 45.62 25.19
N VAL A 41 29.58 44.37 24.83
CA VAL A 41 28.37 43.97 24.10
C VAL A 41 27.21 43.96 25.10
N GLY A 42 26.28 44.90 24.94
CA GLY A 42 24.98 44.84 25.60
C GLY A 42 24.31 43.51 25.27
N SER A 43 23.62 42.91 26.24
CA SER A 43 23.01 41.57 26.13
C SER A 43 22.08 41.47 24.92
N CYS A 44 22.63 41.07 23.78
CA CYS A 44 21.88 40.62 22.63
C CYS A 44 21.25 39.29 23.04
N GLN A 45 19.94 39.34 23.25
CA GLN A 45 19.04 38.20 23.36
C GLN A 45 19.51 37.11 22.41
N GLU A 46 19.74 35.90 22.94
CA GLU A 46 20.22 34.76 22.19
C GLU A 46 19.38 34.60 20.92
N ASP A 47 19.98 34.97 19.79
CA ASP A 47 19.49 34.61 18.48
C ASP A 47 19.65 33.08 18.44
N GLU A 48 18.54 32.37 18.68
CA GLU A 48 18.44 30.95 18.42
C GLU A 48 19.05 30.70 17.04
N LEU A 49 20.15 29.94 17.04
CA LEU A 49 20.82 29.40 15.86
C LEU A 49 19.79 29.10 14.77
N PRO A 50 20.04 29.44 13.48
CA PRO A 50 19.08 29.21 12.42
C PRO A 50 18.87 27.71 12.25
N GLN A 51 17.95 27.16 13.03
CA GLN A 51 17.50 25.79 12.92
C GLN A 51 16.81 25.75 11.57
N THR A 52 17.46 25.14 10.58
CA THR A 52 16.84 24.83 9.30
C THR A 52 15.52 24.17 9.62
N PRO A 53 14.39 24.85 9.34
CA PRO A 53 13.15 24.46 9.96
C PRO A 53 12.63 23.20 9.28
N VAL A 54 12.77 22.08 9.99
CA VAL A 54 12.23 20.78 9.62
C VAL A 54 10.71 20.91 9.50
N THR A 55 10.14 20.33 8.44
CA THR A 55 8.68 20.31 8.26
C THR A 55 8.04 19.58 9.44
N PRO A 56 6.98 20.12 10.08
CA PRO A 56 6.34 19.43 11.20
C PRO A 56 5.66 18.15 10.71
N GLU A 57 6.05 17.01 11.28
CA GLU A 57 5.49 15.69 10.93
C GLU A 57 4.54 15.14 12.02
N SER A 58 4.42 15.84 13.17
CA SER A 58 3.53 15.50 14.29
C SER A 58 2.39 16.52 14.43
N ALA A 59 1.24 16.06 14.93
CA ALA A 59 0.08 16.91 15.24
C ALA A 59 0.42 18.00 16.27
N GLU A 60 1.27 17.68 17.26
CA GLU A 60 1.74 18.64 18.27
C GLU A 60 2.58 19.75 17.63
N ALA A 61 3.50 19.38 16.73
CA ALA A 61 4.34 20.34 16.01
C ALA A 61 3.51 21.23 15.08
N PHE A 62 2.44 20.69 14.49
CA PHE A 62 1.48 21.44 13.68
C PHE A 62 0.70 22.47 14.53
N MET A 63 0.23 22.05 15.71
CA MET A 63 -0.46 22.93 16.67
C MET A 63 0.46 24.04 17.20
N SER A 64 1.71 23.70 17.53
CA SER A 64 2.71 24.69 17.96
C SER A 64 3.01 25.70 16.86
N LEU A 65 3.15 25.26 15.60
CA LEU A 65 3.35 26.16 14.46
C LEU A 65 2.16 27.10 14.26
N HIS A 66 0.94 26.58 14.40
CA HIS A 66 -0.28 27.38 14.33
C HIS A 66 -0.39 28.42 15.46
N ASN A 67 -0.01 28.06 16.69
CA ASN A 67 0.04 29.01 17.81
C ASN A 67 1.08 30.13 17.59
N LEU A 68 2.24 29.80 17.00
CA LEU A 68 3.24 30.79 16.63
C LEU A 68 2.74 31.74 15.53
N ILE A 69 2.00 31.23 14.55
CA ILE A 69 1.32 32.06 13.54
C ILE A 69 0.35 33.03 14.20
N LYS A 70 -0.46 32.56 15.17
CA LYS A 70 -1.35 33.44 15.94
C LYS A 70 -0.57 34.55 16.67
N GLN A 71 0.52 34.22 17.34
CA GLN A 71 1.35 35.22 18.02
C GLN A 71 1.94 36.26 17.05
N ASP A 72 2.47 35.81 15.91
CA ASP A 72 3.02 36.70 14.88
C ASP A 72 1.93 37.63 14.30
N THR A 73 0.67 37.16 14.20
CA THR A 73 -0.45 38.02 13.75
C THR A 73 -0.83 39.11 14.75
N TYR A 74 -0.69 38.86 16.06
CA TYR A 74 -0.94 39.88 17.10
C TYR A 74 0.22 40.88 17.22
N THR A 75 1.42 40.50 16.78
CA THR A 75 2.65 41.30 16.87
C THR A 75 3.15 41.69 15.48
N LEU A 76 2.25 42.26 14.67
CA LEU A 76 2.52 42.58 13.27
C LEU A 76 3.46 43.80 13.16
N ASN A 77 4.71 43.52 12.82
CA ASN A 77 5.82 44.46 12.67
C ASN A 77 6.57 44.15 11.37
N GLU A 78 7.37 45.07 10.86
CA GLU A 78 8.15 44.87 9.61
C GLU A 78 9.03 43.61 9.65
N THR A 79 9.53 43.25 10.83
CA THR A 79 10.35 42.04 11.05
C THR A 79 9.54 40.75 11.20
N SER A 80 8.27 40.82 11.64
CA SER A 80 7.42 39.64 11.84
C SER A 80 6.69 39.21 10.56
N ILE A 81 6.42 40.13 9.64
CA ILE A 81 5.83 39.83 8.31
C ILE A 81 6.59 38.71 7.56
N PRO A 82 7.92 38.80 7.33
CA PRO A 82 8.64 37.74 6.62
C PRO A 82 8.69 36.43 7.41
N ARG A 83 8.68 36.48 8.75
CA ARG A 83 8.64 35.28 9.61
C ARG A 83 7.28 34.58 9.50
N LEU A 84 6.20 35.34 9.57
CA LEU A 84 4.82 34.87 9.40
C LEU A 84 4.64 34.19 8.05
N GLN A 85 5.09 34.82 6.96
CA GLN A 85 5.00 34.25 5.62
C GLN A 85 5.72 32.89 5.54
N ARG A 86 6.93 32.77 6.11
CA ARG A 86 7.66 31.49 6.18
C ARG A 86 6.92 30.44 7.00
N ARG A 87 6.30 30.81 8.13
CA ARG A 87 5.52 29.87 8.96
C ARG A 87 4.26 29.39 8.24
N VAL A 88 3.53 30.30 7.58
CA VAL A 88 2.34 29.96 6.78
C VAL A 88 2.71 29.02 5.63
N GLN A 89 3.80 29.30 4.91
CA GLN A 89 4.26 28.42 3.83
C GLN A 89 4.59 27.01 4.34
N LYS A 90 5.25 26.89 5.51
CA LYS A 90 5.54 25.58 6.11
C LYS A 90 4.28 24.83 6.50
N LEU A 91 3.31 25.53 7.09
CA LEU A 91 2.03 24.95 7.48
C LEU A 91 1.28 24.44 6.24
N ALA A 92 1.27 25.20 5.16
CA ALA A 92 0.70 24.79 3.88
C ALA A 92 1.41 23.54 3.32
N ASN A 93 2.74 23.53 3.28
CA ASN A 93 3.53 22.38 2.80
C ASN A 93 3.30 21.12 3.66
N ALA A 94 3.22 21.28 4.99
CA ALA A 94 2.92 20.19 5.90
C ALA A 94 1.50 19.65 5.68
N GLY A 95 0.52 20.54 5.51
CA GLY A 95 -0.86 20.17 5.17
C GLY A 95 -0.98 19.45 3.83
N GLN A 96 -0.24 19.88 2.80
CA GLN A 96 -0.18 19.17 1.52
C GLN A 96 0.39 17.76 1.66
N ARG A 97 1.48 17.59 2.44
CA ARG A 97 2.07 16.28 2.71
C ARG A 97 1.12 15.37 3.47
N SER A 98 0.41 15.88 4.48
CA SER A 98 -0.54 15.08 5.24
C SER A 98 -1.75 14.66 4.40
N LEU A 99 -2.29 15.55 3.56
CA LEU A 99 -3.36 15.21 2.63
C LEU A 99 -2.92 14.15 1.61
N ALA A 100 -1.72 14.28 1.04
CA ALA A 100 -1.16 13.28 0.14
C ALA A 100 -1.00 11.91 0.82
N TYR A 101 -0.52 11.91 2.07
CA TYR A 101 -0.41 10.68 2.87
C TYR A 101 -1.78 10.03 3.13
N CYS A 102 -2.80 10.82 3.51
CA CYS A 102 -4.15 10.32 3.69
C CYS A 102 -4.70 9.69 2.41
N ALA A 103 -4.55 10.35 1.25
CA ALA A 103 -5.01 9.81 -0.02
C ALA A 103 -4.35 8.46 -0.37
N LEU A 104 -3.03 8.33 -0.17
CA LEU A 104 -2.31 7.07 -0.38
C LEU A 104 -2.77 5.96 0.58
N LEU A 105 -3.03 6.31 1.83
CA LEU A 105 -3.52 5.37 2.84
C LEU A 105 -4.94 4.89 2.50
N ASP A 106 -5.80 5.79 2.05
CA ASP A 106 -7.16 5.48 1.61
C ASP A 106 -7.15 4.55 0.41
N ASP A 107 -6.34 4.84 -0.61
CA ASP A 107 -6.17 3.98 -1.80
C ASP A 107 -5.69 2.58 -1.40
N ARG A 108 -4.73 2.50 -0.48
CA ARG A 108 -4.23 1.23 0.04
C ARG A 108 -5.32 0.46 0.78
N ASN A 109 -6.09 1.13 1.64
CA ASN A 109 -7.17 0.51 2.40
C ASN A 109 -8.29 0.03 1.47
N GLN A 110 -8.64 0.79 0.44
CA GLN A 110 -9.59 0.38 -0.58
C GLN A 110 -9.11 -0.87 -1.34
N PHE A 111 -7.84 -0.89 -1.75
CA PHE A 111 -7.23 -2.04 -2.42
C PHE A 111 -7.27 -3.29 -1.53
N LEU A 112 -6.89 -3.17 -0.26
CA LEU A 112 -6.94 -4.27 0.70
C LEU A 112 -8.37 -4.76 0.95
N THR A 113 -9.34 -3.85 1.00
CA THR A 113 -10.75 -4.19 1.14
C THR A 113 -11.25 -5.01 -0.04
N LYS A 114 -10.86 -4.64 -1.28
CA LYS A 114 -11.19 -5.42 -2.49
C LYS A 114 -10.63 -6.84 -2.42
N ILE A 115 -9.34 -6.99 -2.08
CA ILE A 115 -8.70 -8.32 -1.92
C ILE A 115 -9.40 -9.14 -0.83
N ASN A 116 -9.69 -8.54 0.33
CA ASN A 116 -10.33 -9.24 1.42
C ASN A 116 -11.73 -9.71 1.06
N ASN A 117 -12.51 -8.87 0.37
CA ASN A 117 -13.83 -9.24 -0.13
C ASN A 117 -13.75 -10.38 -1.14
N GLU A 118 -12.81 -10.33 -2.10
CA GLU A 118 -12.58 -11.43 -3.05
C GLU A 118 -12.16 -12.72 -2.34
N ALA A 119 -11.22 -12.64 -1.38
CA ALA A 119 -10.80 -13.80 -0.60
C ALA A 119 -11.95 -14.39 0.22
N LYS A 120 -12.82 -13.53 0.79
CA LYS A 120 -14.03 -13.96 1.50
C LYS A 120 -14.97 -14.71 0.55
N VAL A 121 -15.19 -14.19 -0.67
CA VAL A 121 -15.99 -14.86 -1.72
C VAL A 121 -15.38 -16.21 -2.09
N ARG A 122 -14.05 -16.30 -2.28
CA ARG A 122 -13.38 -17.58 -2.59
C ARG A 122 -13.52 -18.62 -1.48
N ARG A 123 -13.52 -18.19 -0.21
CA ARG A 123 -13.72 -19.09 0.94
C ARG A 123 -15.16 -19.54 1.11
N SER A 124 -16.13 -18.65 0.86
CA SER A 124 -17.56 -18.98 1.00
C SER A 124 -18.11 -19.74 -0.21
N THR A 125 -17.53 -19.54 -1.39
CA THR A 125 -17.88 -20.30 -2.58
C THR A 125 -17.47 -21.75 -2.36
N LYS A 126 -18.47 -22.65 -2.26
CA LYS A 126 -18.24 -24.09 -2.12
C LYS A 126 -17.34 -24.55 -3.27
N SER A 127 -16.23 -25.22 -2.96
CA SER A 127 -15.31 -25.75 -3.96
C SER A 127 -16.05 -26.76 -4.84
N VAL A 128 -16.17 -26.49 -6.14
CA VAL A 128 -16.63 -27.49 -7.11
C VAL A 128 -15.51 -28.50 -7.27
N VAL A 129 -15.76 -29.75 -6.86
CA VAL A 129 -14.83 -30.85 -7.11
C VAL A 129 -14.86 -31.15 -8.61
N LEU A 130 -13.86 -30.66 -9.36
CA LEU A 130 -13.74 -30.89 -10.81
C LEU A 130 -13.54 -32.38 -11.18
N GLY A 131 -13.23 -33.22 -10.18
CA GLY A 131 -13.12 -34.66 -10.29
C GLY A 131 -12.15 -35.23 -9.27
N LYS A 132 -12.13 -36.55 -9.12
CA LYS A 132 -11.06 -37.25 -8.40
C LYS A 132 -9.86 -37.36 -9.35
N ALA A 133 -8.75 -36.71 -9.02
CA ALA A 133 -7.53 -36.82 -9.82
C ALA A 133 -6.93 -38.23 -9.67
N LYS A 134 -6.82 -38.96 -10.79
CA LYS A 134 -6.01 -40.19 -10.89
C LYS A 134 -4.65 -39.81 -11.44
N VAL A 135 -3.56 -40.20 -10.77
CA VAL A 135 -2.21 -40.15 -11.37
C VAL A 135 -2.20 -41.18 -12.49
N MET A 136 -2.27 -40.72 -13.73
CA MET A 136 -2.29 -41.62 -14.88
C MET A 136 -0.93 -42.30 -15.05
N SER A 137 -0.92 -43.63 -15.14
CA SER A 137 0.26 -44.37 -15.59
C SER A 137 0.42 -44.23 -17.11
N PHE A 138 1.56 -44.64 -17.65
CA PHE A 138 1.79 -44.66 -19.09
C PHE A 138 0.71 -45.47 -19.85
N GLU A 139 0.24 -46.57 -19.26
CA GLU A 139 -0.82 -47.42 -19.81
C GLU A 139 -2.16 -46.68 -19.93
N ASP A 140 -2.53 -45.88 -18.92
CA ASP A 140 -3.76 -45.06 -18.94
C ASP A 140 -3.72 -44.05 -20.11
N ILE A 141 -2.54 -43.52 -20.44
CA ILE A 141 -2.33 -42.58 -21.55
C ILE A 141 -2.47 -43.30 -22.90
N GLU A 142 -1.90 -44.50 -23.03
CA GLU A 142 -2.05 -45.31 -24.25
C GLU A 142 -3.51 -45.72 -24.49
N GLU A 143 -4.20 -46.20 -23.46
CA GLU A 143 -5.63 -46.49 -23.56
C GLU A 143 -6.45 -45.27 -24.00
N ALA A 144 -6.15 -44.10 -23.46
CA ALA A 144 -6.83 -42.86 -23.84
C ALA A 144 -6.56 -42.45 -25.30
N ARG A 145 -5.37 -42.78 -25.84
CA ARG A 145 -5.03 -42.57 -27.25
C ARG A 145 -5.79 -43.55 -28.15
N ILE A 146 -5.83 -44.83 -27.80
CA ILE A 146 -6.60 -45.86 -28.53
C ILE A 146 -8.09 -45.48 -28.57
N LYS A 147 -8.67 -45.10 -27.42
CA LYS A 147 -10.07 -44.67 -27.31
C LYS A 147 -10.37 -43.41 -28.14
N ARG A 148 -9.41 -42.49 -28.28
CA ARG A 148 -9.56 -41.30 -29.16
C ARG A 148 -9.47 -41.67 -30.64
N ALA A 149 -8.48 -42.47 -31.03
CA ALA A 149 -8.34 -42.93 -32.41
C ALA A 149 -9.58 -43.69 -32.90
N ALA A 150 -10.18 -44.53 -32.06
CA ALA A 150 -11.44 -45.21 -32.38
C ALA A 150 -12.63 -44.25 -32.58
N LYS A 151 -12.75 -43.22 -31.71
CA LYS A 151 -13.79 -42.19 -31.83
C LYS A 151 -13.60 -41.27 -33.04
N ASP A 152 -12.36 -41.00 -33.42
CA ASP A 152 -12.05 -40.18 -34.59
C ASP A 152 -12.20 -40.98 -35.90
N ALA A 153 -11.94 -42.29 -35.87
CA ALA A 153 -12.22 -43.21 -36.97
C ALA A 153 -13.73 -43.36 -37.24
N THR A 154 -14.58 -43.37 -36.20
CA THR A 154 -16.04 -43.42 -36.37
C THR A 154 -16.65 -42.08 -36.77
N LYS A 155 -15.92 -40.96 -36.61
CA LYS A 155 -16.29 -39.65 -37.19
C LYS A 155 -15.95 -39.51 -38.67
N GLY A 156 -15.59 -40.62 -39.34
CA GLY A 156 -15.40 -40.70 -40.77
C GLY A 156 -16.62 -40.19 -41.56
N THR A 157 -16.40 -39.11 -42.32
CA THR A 157 -17.16 -38.66 -43.50
C THR A 157 -18.68 -38.51 -43.37
N GLY A 158 -19.16 -37.73 -42.40
CA GLY A 158 -20.50 -37.12 -42.47
C GLY A 158 -20.45 -35.81 -43.27
N LYS A 159 -21.11 -35.76 -44.44
CA LYS A 159 -21.18 -34.58 -45.34
C LYS A 159 -21.39 -33.29 -44.54
N ARG A 160 -20.50 -32.31 -44.78
CA ARG A 160 -20.56 -30.94 -44.25
C ARG A 160 -21.74 -30.19 -44.86
N GLY A 161 -22.95 -30.54 -44.45
CA GLY A 161 -24.19 -29.86 -44.81
C GLY A 161 -24.38 -28.64 -43.92
N ARG A 162 -24.02 -27.46 -44.41
CA ARG A 162 -24.46 -26.19 -43.83
C ARG A 162 -25.98 -26.07 -44.01
N LYS A 163 -26.78 -26.42 -43.00
CA LYS A 163 -28.22 -26.13 -43.01
C LYS A 163 -28.43 -24.67 -42.60
N ARG A 164 -28.88 -23.84 -43.56
CA ARG A 164 -29.40 -22.49 -43.31
C ARG A 164 -30.86 -22.61 -42.83
N LYS A 165 -31.15 -21.89 -41.73
CA LYS A 165 -32.42 -21.37 -41.15
C LYS A 165 -33.79 -21.81 -41.73
N SER A 166 -34.73 -22.19 -40.84
CA SER A 166 -36.03 -21.48 -40.61
C SER A 166 -37.02 -22.24 -39.70
N ALA A 167 -37.76 -21.45 -38.90
CA ALA A 167 -39.16 -21.57 -38.45
C ALA A 167 -39.61 -22.64 -37.42
N VAL A 168 -39.97 -22.13 -36.23
CA VAL A 168 -41.30 -22.19 -35.57
C VAL A 168 -42.14 -23.46 -35.80
N GLN A 169 -42.41 -24.18 -34.71
CA GLN A 169 -43.76 -24.68 -34.38
C GLN A 169 -43.89 -24.97 -32.89
N GLU A 170 -45.03 -24.52 -32.36
CA GLU A 170 -45.61 -24.67 -31.02
C GLU A 170 -45.95 -26.11 -30.63
N ALA A 171 -46.39 -26.24 -29.37
CA ALA A 171 -46.98 -27.39 -28.67
C ALA A 171 -45.94 -28.35 -28.05
N ASP A 172 -45.93 -28.64 -26.76
CA ASP A 172 -47.06 -28.75 -25.83
C ASP A 172 -46.59 -28.58 -24.37
N GLU A 173 -47.45 -28.03 -23.53
CA GLU A 173 -47.33 -27.94 -22.06
C GLU A 173 -47.42 -29.35 -21.42
N PRO A 174 -46.98 -29.59 -20.16
CA PRO A 174 -47.69 -29.05 -19.00
C PRO A 174 -46.80 -28.62 -17.80
N GLU A 175 -47.25 -27.56 -17.11
CA GLU A 175 -46.98 -27.34 -15.68
C GLU A 175 -47.63 -28.47 -14.83
N PRO A 176 -47.15 -28.72 -13.60
CA PRO A 176 -47.69 -27.93 -12.48
C PRO A 176 -46.63 -27.49 -11.46
N GLU A 177 -46.80 -26.23 -11.04
CA GLU A 177 -46.86 -25.76 -9.65
C GLU A 177 -45.97 -26.47 -8.61
N GLN A 178 -45.00 -25.74 -8.06
CA GLN A 178 -44.88 -25.61 -6.61
C GLN A 178 -44.08 -24.36 -6.21
N GLU A 179 -44.87 -23.37 -5.81
CA GLU A 179 -44.50 -22.16 -5.10
C GLU A 179 -44.03 -22.51 -3.69
N VAL A 180 -42.75 -22.24 -3.36
CA VAL A 180 -42.33 -22.03 -1.97
C VAL A 180 -41.41 -20.82 -1.94
N ALA A 181 -42.01 -19.69 -1.58
CA ALA A 181 -41.31 -18.48 -1.23
C ALA A 181 -40.41 -18.72 -0.01
N GLN A 182 -39.09 -18.77 -0.21
CA GLN A 182 -38.13 -18.52 0.85
C GLN A 182 -37.67 -17.07 0.75
N THR A 183 -38.22 -16.25 1.64
CA THR A 183 -37.74 -14.93 2.01
C THR A 183 -36.25 -14.99 2.32
N ILE A 184 -35.43 -14.41 1.42
CA ILE A 184 -34.02 -14.13 1.71
C ILE A 184 -33.99 -12.87 2.55
N GLU A 185 -33.88 -13.07 3.86
CA GLU A 185 -33.62 -12.01 4.83
C GLU A 185 -32.28 -11.35 4.46
N ALA A 186 -32.29 -10.02 4.32
CA ALA A 186 -31.11 -9.25 3.97
C ALA A 186 -30.04 -9.39 5.07
N PRO A 187 -28.74 -9.54 4.73
CA PRO A 187 -27.71 -9.67 5.76
C PRO A 187 -27.61 -8.37 6.56
N GLU A 188 -27.80 -8.46 7.88
CA GLU A 188 -27.68 -7.31 8.76
C GLU A 188 -26.29 -6.65 8.63
N PRO A 189 -26.21 -5.31 8.60
CA PRO A 189 -24.95 -4.58 8.64
C PRO A 189 -24.20 -4.92 9.93
N TRP A 190 -22.97 -5.40 9.79
CA TRP A 190 -22.08 -5.73 10.91
C TRP A 190 -21.98 -4.56 11.91
N ARG A 191 -22.20 -4.84 13.20
CA ARG A 191 -21.92 -3.91 14.31
C ARG A 191 -20.69 -4.37 15.08
N ALA A 192 -19.72 -3.47 15.25
CA ALA A 192 -18.52 -3.72 16.05
C ALA A 192 -18.89 -3.83 17.54
N PRO A 193 -18.29 -4.76 18.31
CA PRO A 193 -18.52 -4.85 19.74
C PRO A 193 -17.86 -3.67 20.45
N VAL A 194 -18.68 -2.86 21.12
CA VAL A 194 -18.22 -1.79 22.00
C VAL A 194 -17.76 -2.42 23.31
N ALA A 195 -16.47 -2.29 23.62
CA ALA A 195 -15.91 -2.73 24.88
C ALA A 195 -16.53 -1.91 26.04
N ARG A 196 -17.23 -2.58 26.95
CA ARG A 196 -17.60 -2.00 28.24
C ARG A 196 -16.40 -2.12 29.16
N MET A 197 -15.77 -1.00 29.46
CA MET A 197 -14.84 -0.89 30.58
C MET A 197 -15.68 -0.67 31.84
N TYR A 198 -15.50 -1.55 32.84
CA TYR A 198 -15.91 -1.33 34.21
C TYR A 198 -14.81 -0.61 34.97
#